data_AF-A0A4U2DTZ9-F1
#
_entry.id   AF-A0A4U2DTZ9-F1
#
_cell.length_a   1.000
_cell.length_b   1.000
_cell.length_c   1.000
_cell.angle_alpha   90.00
_cell.angle_beta   90.00
_cell.angle_gamma   90.00
#
_symmetry.space_group_name_H-M   'P 1'
#
loop_
_entity.id
_entity.type
_entity.pdbx_description
1 polymer ?
#
loop_
_entity_poly.entity_id
_entity_poly.type
_entity_poly.pdbx_seq_one_letter_code
_entity_poly.pdbx_strand_id
1 'polypeptide(L)'
;GSVIPPYQFIPYAEDSGLIIPITDQLLDKVIQDIITLDWRSGEQFMSINIVPEHLENEQFYHKVISLCESFRINAKSVSLEITERLEISDLERAKSTLKHFYQYGINLKLDDAGTGYGGFSYVQELGIDTLKIDKMFVDT
;
A
#
# COMPACT_ATOMS: atom_id res chain seq x y z
N GLY A 1 -4.09 -19.47 20.74
CA GLY A 1 -2.84 -18.67 20.81
C GLY A 1 -3.15 -17.28 21.34
N SER A 2 -2.11 -16.47 21.60
CA SER A 2 -2.21 -15.05 21.95
C SER A 2 -1.96 -14.16 20.73
N VAL A 3 -2.47 -12.93 20.74
CA VAL A 3 -2.20 -11.94 19.69
C VAL A 3 -0.79 -11.39 19.86
N ILE A 4 0.00 -11.40 18.78
CA ILE A 4 1.33 -10.80 18.75
C ILE A 4 1.19 -9.42 18.07
N PRO A 5 1.65 -8.34 18.72
CA PRO A 5 1.52 -7.01 18.14
C PRO A 5 2.47 -6.82 16.94
N PRO A 6 2.09 -6.01 15.92
CA PRO A 6 2.86 -5.84 14.69
C PRO A 6 4.33 -5.45 14.88
N TYR A 7 4.62 -4.53 15.80
CA TYR A 7 5.98 -4.05 16.05
C TYR A 7 6.97 -5.16 16.47
N GLN A 8 6.49 -6.32 16.93
CA GLN A 8 7.35 -7.44 17.31
C GLN A 8 7.78 -8.31 16.13
N PHE A 9 7.06 -8.30 15.01
CA PHE A 9 7.34 -9.22 13.89
C PHE A 9 7.52 -8.52 12.54
N ILE A 10 6.97 -7.31 12.35
CA ILE A 10 7.06 -6.59 11.07
C ILE A 10 8.52 -6.32 10.66
N PRO A 11 9.43 -5.81 11.53
CA PRO A 11 10.83 -5.59 11.12
C PRO A 11 11.50 -6.87 10.61
N TYR A 12 11.28 -8.00 11.30
CA TYR A 12 11.81 -9.29 10.85
C TYR A 12 11.17 -9.76 9.54
N ALA A 13 9.86 -9.52 9.36
CA ALA A 13 9.17 -9.87 8.13
C ALA A 13 9.67 -9.04 6.94
N GLU A 14 10.01 -7.77 7.15
CA GLU A 14 10.65 -6.90 6.16
C GLU A 14 12.05 -7.42 5.82
N ASP A 15 12.92 -7.62 6.80
CA ASP A 15 14.30 -8.10 6.60
C ASP A 15 14.38 -9.48 5.93
N SER A 16 13.42 -10.36 6.20
CA SER A 16 13.36 -11.71 5.63
C SER A 16 12.59 -11.81 4.31
N GLY A 17 11.98 -10.70 3.86
CA GLY A 17 11.09 -10.68 2.69
C GLY A 17 9.74 -11.38 2.91
N LEU A 18 9.44 -11.88 4.12
CA LEU A 18 8.16 -12.49 4.46
C LEU A 18 7.00 -11.48 4.49
N ILE A 19 7.29 -10.18 4.54
CA ILE A 19 6.28 -9.13 4.48
C ILE A 19 5.47 -9.20 3.17
N ILE A 20 6.11 -9.58 2.06
CA ILE A 20 5.48 -9.70 0.73
C ILE A 20 4.37 -10.77 0.74
N PRO A 21 4.66 -12.06 1.05
CA PRO A 21 3.61 -13.08 1.11
C PRO A 21 2.58 -12.83 2.21
N ILE A 22 2.91 -12.09 3.28
CA ILE A 22 1.93 -11.67 4.30
C ILE A 22 0.94 -10.66 3.73
N THR A 23 1.44 -9.60 3.09
CA THR A 23 0.60 -8.60 2.42
C THR A 23 -0.24 -9.23 1.32
N ASP A 24 0.34 -10.14 0.55
CA ASP A 24 -0.35 -10.88 -0.49
C ASP A 24 -1.52 -11.71 0.02
N GLN A 25 -1.39 -12.35 1.18
CA GLN A 25 -2.49 -13.07 1.84
C GLN A 25 -3.52 -12.12 2.46
N LEU A 26 -3.08 -10.92 2.87
CA LEU A 26 -3.96 -9.91 3.43
C LEU A 26 -4.88 -9.30 2.36
N LEU A 27 -4.40 -9.17 1.12
CA LEU A 27 -5.20 -8.67 -0.01
C LEU A 27 -6.52 -9.43 -0.16
N ASP A 28 -6.48 -10.77 -0.14
CA ASP A 28 -7.69 -11.58 -0.30
C ASP A 28 -8.70 -11.30 0.82
N LYS A 29 -8.22 -11.11 2.06
CA LYS A 29 -9.07 -10.77 3.21
C LYS A 29 -9.68 -9.38 3.08
N VAL A 30 -8.88 -8.38 2.69
CA VAL A 30 -9.35 -7.00 2.47
C VAL A 30 -10.46 -6.98 1.42
N ILE A 31 -10.31 -7.74 0.33
CA ILE A 31 -11.34 -7.86 -0.71
C ILE A 31 -12.62 -8.49 -0.16
N GLN A 32 -12.52 -9.55 0.65
CA GLN A 32 -13.67 -10.14 1.34
C GLN A 32 -14.33 -9.18 2.33
N ASP A 33 -13.55 -8.36 3.03
CA ASP A 33 -14.09 -7.37 3.96
C ASP A 33 -14.82 -6.24 3.22
N ILE A 34 -14.25 -5.72 2.12
CA ILE A 34 -14.93 -4.75 1.23
C ILE A 34 -16.28 -5.29 0.75
N ILE A 35 -16.31 -6.58 0.37
CA ILE A 35 -17.52 -7.28 -0.06
C ILE A 35 -18.55 -7.37 1.07
N THR A 36 -18.11 -7.79 2.26
CA THR A 36 -18.99 -8.07 3.41
C THR A 36 -19.56 -6.79 4.00
N LEU A 37 -18.79 -5.69 3.97
CA LEU A 37 -19.19 -4.37 4.45
C LEU A 37 -19.98 -3.55 3.41
N ASP A 38 -20.16 -4.08 2.19
CA ASP A 38 -20.80 -3.42 1.06
C ASP A 38 -20.11 -2.12 0.61
N TRP A 39 -18.78 -2.08 0.68
CA TRP A 39 -17.97 -0.90 0.33
C TRP A 39 -17.56 -0.86 -1.15
N ARG A 40 -18.16 -1.70 -2.00
CA ARG A 40 -17.77 -1.83 -3.42
C ARG A 40 -18.06 -0.58 -4.26
N SER A 41 -18.92 0.32 -3.79
CA SER A 41 -19.36 1.51 -4.54
C SER A 41 -18.29 2.60 -4.67
N GLY A 42 -17.29 2.59 -3.77
CA GLY A 42 -16.24 3.61 -3.70
C GLY A 42 -16.54 4.77 -2.75
N GLU A 43 -17.59 4.67 -1.92
CA GLU A 43 -17.89 5.65 -0.87
C GLU A 43 -16.99 5.51 0.36
N GLN A 44 -16.53 4.29 0.63
CA GLN A 44 -15.54 3.95 1.64
C GLN A 44 -14.39 3.18 0.98
N PHE A 45 -13.24 3.20 1.62
CA PHE A 45 -12.05 2.53 1.11
C PHE A 45 -11.29 1.81 2.20
N MET A 46 -10.54 0.77 1.81
CA MET A 46 -9.51 0.19 2.64
C MET A 46 -8.13 0.61 2.12
N SER A 47 -7.29 1.10 3.05
CA SER A 47 -5.89 1.40 2.77
C SER A 47 -5.03 0.20 3.12
N ILE A 48 -4.21 -0.23 2.18
CA ILE A 48 -3.38 -1.43 2.30
C ILE A 48 -1.92 -1.00 2.33
N ASN A 49 -1.23 -1.33 3.42
CA ASN A 49 0.19 -1.09 3.56
C ASN A 49 0.98 -2.05 2.66
N ILE A 50 1.87 -1.50 1.84
CA ILE A 50 2.75 -2.22 0.95
C ILE A 50 4.21 -1.80 1.18
N VAL A 51 5.13 -2.68 0.80
CA VAL A 51 6.57 -2.41 0.72
C VAL A 51 7.01 -2.07 -0.72
N PRO A 52 8.15 -1.37 -0.93
CA PRO A 52 8.66 -1.00 -2.25
C PRO A 52 8.64 -2.12 -3.29
N GLU A 53 8.99 -3.34 -2.89
CA GLU A 53 9.09 -4.51 -3.76
C GLU A 53 7.76 -4.87 -4.42
N HIS A 54 6.62 -4.47 -3.85
CA HIS A 54 5.32 -4.62 -4.50
C HIS A 54 5.15 -3.65 -5.68
N LEU A 55 5.67 -2.42 -5.58
CA LEU A 55 5.65 -1.45 -6.69
C LEU A 55 6.67 -1.80 -7.76
N GLU A 56 7.77 -2.41 -7.37
CA GLU A 56 8.78 -2.93 -8.30
C GLU A 56 8.36 -4.24 -8.97
N ASN A 57 7.19 -4.80 -8.64
CA ASN A 57 6.69 -6.04 -9.21
C ASN A 57 5.33 -5.85 -9.90
N GLU A 58 5.33 -5.84 -11.24
CA GLU A 58 4.11 -5.71 -12.05
C GLU A 58 3.05 -6.81 -11.76
N GLN A 59 3.45 -7.99 -11.27
CA GLN A 59 2.48 -9.02 -10.91
C GLN A 59 1.57 -8.60 -9.75
N PHE A 60 2.07 -7.74 -8.84
CA PHE A 60 1.26 -7.20 -7.76
C PHE A 60 0.13 -6.32 -8.30
N TYR A 61 0.42 -5.45 -9.28
CA TYR A 61 -0.59 -4.68 -9.99
C TYR A 61 -1.65 -5.59 -10.61
N HIS A 62 -1.23 -6.59 -11.39
CA HIS A 62 -2.16 -7.51 -12.03
C HIS A 62 -3.04 -8.26 -11.02
N LYS A 63 -2.48 -8.67 -9.88
CA LYS A 63 -3.23 -9.31 -8.80
C LYS A 63 -4.31 -8.38 -8.25
N VAL A 64 -3.96 -7.16 -7.84
CA VAL A 64 -4.92 -6.19 -7.27
C VAL A 64 -6.04 -5.87 -8.26
N ILE A 65 -5.70 -5.63 -9.54
CA ILE A 65 -6.71 -5.34 -10.57
C ILE A 65 -7.61 -6.54 -10.84
N SER A 66 -7.04 -7.75 -10.94
CA SER A 66 -7.83 -8.96 -11.17
C SER A 66 -8.86 -9.20 -10.06
N LEU A 67 -8.52 -8.89 -8.80
CA LEU A 67 -9.44 -8.97 -7.68
C LEU A 67 -10.53 -7.90 -7.78
N CYS A 68 -10.16 -6.65 -8.08
CA CYS A 68 -11.15 -5.58 -8.26
C CYS A 68 -12.16 -5.91 -9.36
N GLU A 69 -11.70 -6.39 -10.51
CA GLU A 69 -12.56 -6.77 -11.64
C GLU A 69 -13.45 -7.98 -11.32
N SER A 70 -12.87 -9.04 -10.76
CA SER A 70 -13.59 -10.28 -10.44
C SER A 70 -14.75 -10.04 -9.48
N PHE A 71 -14.59 -9.10 -8.54
CA PHE A 71 -15.58 -8.81 -7.52
C PHE A 71 -16.34 -7.49 -7.75
N ARG A 72 -16.13 -6.84 -8.91
CA ARG A 72 -16.75 -5.56 -9.30
C ARG A 72 -16.59 -4.47 -8.23
N ILE A 73 -15.38 -4.36 -7.70
CA ILE A 73 -15.01 -3.37 -6.70
C ILE A 73 -14.58 -2.11 -7.44
N ASN A 74 -15.18 -0.97 -7.07
CA ASN A 74 -14.72 0.32 -7.55
C ASN A 74 -13.27 0.55 -7.12
N ALA A 75 -12.41 1.02 -8.01
CA ALA A 75 -11.02 1.35 -7.72
C ALA A 75 -10.86 2.24 -6.49
N LYS A 76 -11.80 3.17 -6.27
CA LYS A 76 -11.82 4.08 -5.11
C LYS A 76 -12.01 3.37 -3.78
N SER A 77 -12.47 2.12 -3.77
CA SER A 77 -12.60 1.31 -2.55
C SER A 77 -11.27 0.72 -2.08
N VAL A 78 -10.21 0.82 -2.90
CA VAL A 78 -8.86 0.32 -2.58
C VAL A 78 -7.88 1.49 -2.67
N SER A 79 -7.09 1.66 -1.62
CA SER A 79 -5.97 2.61 -1.58
C SER A 79 -4.72 1.87 -1.15
N LEU A 80 -3.57 2.29 -1.67
CA LEU A 80 -2.28 1.77 -1.26
C LEU A 80 -1.56 2.80 -0.37
N GLU A 81 -0.79 2.30 0.59
CA GLU A 81 0.03 3.09 1.50
C GLU A 81 1.45 2.53 1.54
N ILE A 82 2.45 3.40 1.44
CA ILE A 82 3.86 3.04 1.59
C ILE A 82 4.50 3.93 2.64
N THR A 83 5.43 3.38 3.43
CA THR A 83 6.26 4.18 4.36
C THR A 83 7.59 4.52 3.70
N GLU A 84 8.25 5.59 4.15
CA GLU A 84 9.61 5.95 3.69
C GLU A 84 10.75 5.21 4.40
N ARG A 85 10.42 4.18 5.20
CA ARG A 85 11.40 3.41 5.98
C ARG A 85 12.23 2.46 5.11
N LEU A 86 11.65 1.95 4.03
CA LEU A 86 12.33 1.10 3.07
C LEU A 86 12.65 1.90 1.81
N GLU A 87 13.88 1.76 1.32
CA GLU A 87 14.33 2.38 0.08
C GLU A 87 13.66 1.70 -1.12
N ILE A 88 13.19 2.51 -2.07
CA ILE A 88 12.77 2.05 -3.39
C ILE A 88 14.02 1.93 -4.26
N SER A 89 14.41 0.70 -4.56
CA SER A 89 15.64 0.38 -5.27
C SER A 89 15.54 0.64 -6.78
N ASP A 90 14.37 0.39 -7.37
CA ASP A 90 14.07 0.63 -8.78
C ASP A 90 12.91 1.61 -8.93
N LEU A 91 13.26 2.89 -8.82
CA LEU A 91 12.31 3.97 -8.84
C LEU A 91 11.57 4.11 -10.18
N GLU A 92 12.24 3.83 -11.30
CA GLU A 92 11.61 3.90 -12.63
C GLU A 92 10.57 2.79 -12.81
N ARG A 93 10.86 1.59 -12.30
CA ARG A 93 9.89 0.51 -12.29
C ARG A 93 8.71 0.81 -11.36
N ALA A 94 8.98 1.32 -10.16
CA ALA A 94 7.92 1.76 -9.25
C ALA A 94 7.02 2.83 -9.88
N LYS A 95 7.59 3.85 -10.54
CA LYS A 95 6.84 4.87 -11.30
C LYS A 95 5.97 4.25 -12.39
N SER A 96 6.51 3.30 -13.16
CA SER A 96 5.78 2.61 -14.22
C SER A 96 4.56 1.86 -13.66
N THR A 97 4.75 1.06 -12.60
CA THR A 97 3.67 0.33 -11.94
C THR A 97 2.62 1.27 -11.36
N LEU A 98 3.04 2.35 -10.70
CA LEU A 98 2.13 3.34 -10.13
C LEU A 98 1.30 4.07 -11.17
N LYS A 99 1.88 4.38 -12.33
CA LYS A 99 1.13 4.94 -13.45
C LYS A 99 -0.06 4.06 -13.82
N HIS A 100 0.11 2.73 -13.82
CA HIS A 100 -0.99 1.80 -14.09
C HIS A 100 -2.05 1.80 -12.98
N PHE A 101 -1.65 1.88 -11.71
CA PHE A 101 -2.59 2.04 -10.60
C PHE A 101 -3.40 3.34 -10.70
N TYR A 102 -2.74 4.47 -10.95
CA TYR A 102 -3.41 5.77 -11.08
C TYR A 102 -4.36 5.81 -12.28
N GLN A 103 -3.98 5.22 -13.41
CA GLN A 103 -4.87 5.10 -14.57
C GLN A 103 -6.13 4.27 -14.28
N TYR A 104 -6.02 3.28 -13.40
CA TYR A 104 -7.16 2.50 -12.94
C TYR A 104 -7.99 3.23 -11.88
N GLY A 105 -7.43 4.25 -11.22
CA GLY A 105 -8.07 5.03 -10.18
C GLY A 105 -7.75 4.58 -8.75
N ILE A 106 -6.67 3.81 -8.56
CA ILE A 106 -6.13 3.45 -7.24
C ILE A 106 -4.99 4.41 -6.91
N ASN A 107 -5.09 5.08 -5.77
CA ASN A 107 -4.08 6.04 -5.32
C ASN A 107 -3.06 5.40 -4.37
N LEU A 108 -1.89 6.04 -4.28
CA LEU A 108 -0.84 5.73 -3.32
C LEU A 108 -0.72 6.90 -2.35
N LYS A 109 -0.57 6.60 -1.07
CA LYS A 109 -0.27 7.58 -0.03
C LYS A 109 1.10 7.30 0.58
N LEU A 110 1.80 8.35 0.98
CA LEU A 110 3.02 8.25 1.78
C LEU A 110 2.64 8.35 3.25
N ASP A 111 2.96 7.31 4.03
CA ASP A 111 2.77 7.24 5.48
C ASP A 111 4.07 7.54 6.24
N ASP A 112 3.93 8.04 7.47
CA ASP A 112 5.03 8.39 8.39
C ASP A 112 6.12 9.29 7.75
N ALA A 113 5.69 10.29 6.98
CA ALA A 113 6.61 11.16 6.25
C ALA A 113 7.50 12.01 7.20
N GLY A 114 8.79 12.12 6.87
CA GLY A 114 9.79 12.89 7.61
C GLY A 114 10.70 12.08 8.56
N THR A 115 10.69 10.75 8.45
CA THR A 115 11.39 9.77 9.30
C THR A 115 12.43 8.89 8.56
N GLY A 116 12.58 8.99 7.24
CA GLY A 116 13.32 8.00 6.42
C GLY A 116 13.88 8.49 5.08
N TYR A 117 14.02 7.55 4.13
CA TYR A 117 14.80 7.70 2.89
C TYR A 117 14.17 8.63 1.85
N GLY A 118 12.83 8.70 1.84
CA GLY A 118 12.06 9.13 0.68
C GLY A 118 11.37 10.49 0.79
N GLY A 119 11.02 10.94 1.99
CA GLY A 119 10.46 12.27 2.27
C GLY A 119 9.55 12.86 1.18
N PHE A 120 9.77 14.13 0.90
CA PHE A 120 9.09 14.86 -0.17
C PHE A 120 9.59 14.52 -1.58
N SER A 121 10.76 13.89 -1.73
CA SER A 121 11.26 13.51 -3.06
C SER A 121 10.42 12.38 -3.65
N TYR A 122 10.04 11.37 -2.87
CA TYR A 122 9.11 10.33 -3.30
C TYR A 122 7.75 10.89 -3.68
N VAL A 123 7.27 11.92 -2.96
CA VAL A 123 6.01 12.59 -3.33
C VAL A 123 6.08 13.15 -4.75
N GLN A 124 7.16 13.88 -5.05
CA GLN A 124 7.35 14.47 -6.37
C GLN A 124 7.62 13.41 -7.46
N GLU A 125 8.49 12.44 -7.18
CA GLU A 125 8.95 11.48 -8.18
C GLU A 125 7.90 10.43 -8.51
N LEU A 126 7.17 9.94 -7.50
CA LEU A 126 6.15 8.92 -7.69
C LEU A 126 4.78 9.50 -8.01
N GLY A 127 4.60 10.83 -7.88
CA GLY A 127 3.30 11.47 -8.10
C GLY A 127 2.27 11.12 -7.02
N ILE A 128 2.72 10.93 -5.78
CA ILE A 128 1.86 10.67 -4.62
C ILE A 128 1.01 11.90 -4.34
N ASP A 129 -0.30 11.72 -4.22
CA ASP A 129 -1.25 12.83 -4.03
C ASP A 129 -1.65 13.04 -2.55
N THR A 130 -1.32 12.09 -1.69
CA THR A 130 -1.71 12.10 -0.27
C THR A 130 -0.50 11.83 0.62
N LEU A 131 -0.25 12.78 1.53
CA LEU A 131 0.79 12.69 2.55
C LEU A 131 0.13 12.56 3.92
N LYS A 132 0.48 11.52 4.68
CA LYS A 132 0.10 11.36 6.08
C LYS A 132 1.29 11.78 6.95
N ILE A 133 1.08 12.78 7.79
CA ILE A 133 2.10 13.29 8.71
C ILE A 133 2.16 12.37 9.93
N ASP A 134 3.38 11.98 10.32
CA ASP A 134 3.62 11.13 11.48
C ASP A 134 3.03 11.76 12.75
N LYS A 135 2.47 10.91 13.62
CA LYS A 135 1.82 11.33 14.86
C LYS A 135 2.77 12.05 15.83
N MET A 136 4.07 11.76 15.80
CA MET A 136 5.08 12.45 16.60
C MET A 136 5.11 13.97 16.37
N PHE A 137 4.64 14.47 15.23
CA PHE A 137 4.57 15.91 14.95
C PHE A 137 3.32 16.59 15.52
N VAL A 138 2.33 15.82 15.99
CA VAL A 138 1.08 16.34 16.57
C VAL A 138 0.90 15.96 18.04
N ASP A 139 1.60 14.92 18.52
CA ASP A 139 1.66 14.57 19.93
C ASP A 139 2.54 15.58 20.69
N THR A 140 2.02 16.11 21.81
CA THR A 140 2.71 17.05 22.71
C THR A 140 2.97 16.40 24.07
#